data_AF-A0A951GPC0-F1
#
_entry.id   AF-A0A951GPC0-F1
#
_cell.length_a   1.000
_cell.length_b   1.000
_cell.length_c   1.000
_cell.angle_alpha   90.00
_cell.angle_beta   90.00
_cell.angle_gamma   90.00
#
_symmetry.space_group_name_H-M   'P 1'
#
loop_
_entity.id
_entity.type
_entity.pdbx_description
1 polymer ?
#
loop_
_entity_poly.entity_id
_entity_poly.type
_entity_poly.pdbx_seq_one_letter_code
_entity_poly.pdbx_strand_id
1 'polypeptide(L)' 'MRDLATGLALVLVIEGILYALFPEGMKRVAARAMLVPPNIMRSAGLLAAALGVVIVWLLRR' A
#
# COMPACT_ATOMS: atom_id res chain seq x y z
N MET A 1 -14.76 7.07 12.91
CA MET A 1 -14.64 5.60 12.75
C MET A 1 -15.05 5.11 11.35
N ARG A 2 -16.09 5.68 10.73
CA ARG A 2 -16.48 5.33 9.35
C ARG A 2 -15.36 5.52 8.32
N ASP A 3 -14.61 6.62 8.41
CA ASP A 3 -13.56 6.90 7.43
C ASP A 3 -12.42 5.88 7.42
N LEU A 4 -12.06 5.34 8.60
CA LEU A 4 -11.05 4.28 8.70
C LEU A 4 -11.56 2.98 8.05
N ALA A 5 -12.82 2.63 8.32
CA ALA A 5 -13.46 1.47 7.70
C ALA A 5 -13.55 1.63 6.17
N THR A 6 -13.89 2.83 5.68
CA THR A 6 -13.90 3.14 4.25
C THR A 6 -12.49 3.04 3.65
N GLY A 7 -11.47 3.58 4.32
CA GLY A 7 -10.08 3.48 3.87
C GLY A 7 -9.62 2.03 3.76
N LEU A 8 -9.92 1.19 4.76
CA LEU A 8 -9.62 -0.24 4.72
C LEU A 8 -10.36 -0.98 3.61
N ALA A 9 -11.65 -0.66 3.39
CA ALA A 9 -12.42 -1.23 2.29
C ALA A 9 -11.81 -0.87 0.93
N LEU A 10 -11.39 0.39 0.74
CA LEU A 10 -10.74 0.82 -0.50
C LEU A 10 -9.40 0.12 -0.74
N VAL A 11 -8.60 -0.10 0.30
CA VAL A 11 -7.35 -0.88 0.18
C VAL A 11 -7.64 -2.30 -0.32
N LEU A 12 -8.65 -2.97 0.24
CA LEU A 12 -9.05 -4.32 -0.21
C LEU A 12 -9.56 -4.34 -1.65
N VAL A 13 -10.35 -3.34 -2.06
CA VAL A 13 -10.85 -3.22 -3.43
C VAL A 13 -9.68 -3.04 -4.41
N ILE A 14 -8.75 -2.13 -4.11
CA ILE A 14 -7.61 -1.83 -4.98
C ILE A 14 -6.70 -3.06 -5.08
N GLU A 15 -6.30 -3.65 -3.95
CA GLU A 15 -5.48 -4.86 -3.94
C GLU A 15 -6.17 -6.00 -4.70
N GLY A 16 -7.46 -6.25 -4.44
CA GLY A 16 -8.23 -7.30 -5.11
C GLY A 16 -8.29 -7.12 -6.63
N ILE A 17 -8.50 -5.90 -7.11
CA ILE A 17 -8.49 -5.58 -8.55
C ILE A 17 -7.11 -5.82 -9.15
N LEU A 18 -6.03 -5.44 -8.46
CA LEU A 18 -4.66 -5.67 -8.93
C LEU A 18 -4.35 -7.17 -9.05
N TYR A 19 -4.74 -7.98 -8.08
CA TYR A 19 -4.57 -9.43 -8.16
C TYR A 19 -5.43 -10.07 -9.25
N ALA A 20 -6.66 -9.60 -9.47
CA ALA A 20 -7.56 -10.14 -10.48
C ALA A 20 -7.12 -9.80 -11.92
N LEU A 21 -6.72 -8.54 -12.16
CA LEU A 21 -6.32 -8.08 -13.49
C LEU A 21 -4.87 -8.43 -13.83
N PHE A 22 -3.97 -8.40 -12.84
CA PHE A 22 -2.52 -8.54 -13.06
C PHE A 22 -1.86 -9.56 -12.11
N PRO A 23 -2.31 -10.83 -12.10
CA PRO A 23 -1.83 -11.84 -11.15
C PRO A 23 -0.32 -12.09 -11.25
N GLU A 24 0.21 -12.19 -12.47
CA GLU A 24 1.65 -12.39 -12.70
C GLU A 24 2.48 -11.15 -12.34
N GLY A 25 1.89 -9.95 -12.45
CA GLY A 25 2.53 -8.72 -11.98
C GLY A 25 2.74 -8.75 -10.47
N MET A 26 1.68 -9.10 -9.73
CA MET A 26 1.73 -9.16 -8.27
C MET A 26 2.69 -10.26 -7.76
N LYS A 27 2.71 -11.44 -8.40
CA LYS A 27 3.69 -12.49 -8.08
C LYS A 27 5.13 -12.01 -8.25
N ARG A 28 5.44 -11.28 -9.33
CA ARG A 28 6.78 -10.72 -9.54
C ARG A 28 7.14 -9.66 -8.49
N VAL A 29 6.19 -8.82 -8.09
CA VAL A 29 6.40 -7.83 -7.02
C VAL A 29 6.71 -8.53 -5.70
N ALA A 30 5.94 -9.56 -5.34
CA ALA A 30 6.17 -10.35 -4.13
C ALA A 30 7.55 -11.03 -4.14
N ALA A 31 7.95 -11.65 -5.26
CA ALA A 31 9.26 -12.25 -5.41
C ALA A 31 10.40 -11.24 -5.25
N ARG A 32 10.24 -10.01 -5.80
CA ARG A 32 11.20 -8.93 -5.62
C ARG A 32 11.28 -8.44 -4.18
N ALA A 33 10.14 -8.34 -3.49
CA ALA A 33 10.10 -7.92 -2.10
C ALA A 33 10.93 -8.84 -1.18
N MET A 34 10.98 -10.14 -1.47
CA MET A 34 11.82 -11.10 -0.72
C MET A 34 13.32 -10.86 -0.87
N LEU A 35 13.75 -10.19 -1.95
CA LEU A 35 15.16 -9.89 -2.21
C LEU A 35 15.58 -8.54 -1.60
N VAL A 36 14.64 -7.72 -1.15
CA VAL A 36 14.92 -6.41 -0.57
C VAL A 36 15.37 -6.57 0.89
N PRO A 37 16.52 -6.00 1.30
CA PRO A 37 16.95 -6.01 2.69
C PRO A 37 15.88 -5.41 3.63
N PRO A 38 15.64 -6.02 4.82
CA PRO A 38 14.59 -5.58 5.74
C PRO A 38 14.68 -4.11 6.16
N ASN A 39 15.89 -3.59 6.29
CA ASN A 39 16.21 -2.19 6.58
C ASN A 39 15.70 -1.23 5.49
N ILE A 40 15.89 -1.57 4.22
CA ILE A 40 15.36 -0.77 3.11
C ILE A 40 13.83 -0.85 3.10
N MET A 41 13.27 -2.05 3.25
CA MET A 41 11.82 -2.25 3.28
C MET A 41 11.13 -1.47 4.41
N ARG A 42 11.74 -1.42 5.59
CA ARG A 42 11.26 -0.59 6.71
C ARG A 42 11.31 0.90 6.40
N SER A 43 12.43 1.40 5.86
CA SER A 43 12.59 2.82 5.54
C SER A 43 11.59 3.28 4.47
N ALA A 44 11.40 2.48 3.42
CA ALA A 44 10.43 2.75 2.36
C ALA A 44 8.99 2.72 2.91
N GLY A 45 8.66 1.75 3.77
CA GLY A 45 7.35 1.66 4.42
C GLY A 45 7.06 2.86 5.32
N LEU A 46 8.05 3.33 6.10
CA LEU A 46 7.90 4.53 6.93
C LEU A 46 7.70 5.79 6.09
N LEU A 47 8.46 5.95 4.99
CA LEU A 47 8.28 7.06 4.06
C LEU A 47 6.90 7.04 3.42
N ALA A 48 6.43 5.87 2.95
CA ALA A 48 5.09 5.72 2.38
C ALA A 48 3.99 6.05 3.40
N ALA A 49 4.13 5.60 4.66
CA ALA A 49 3.17 5.92 5.72
C ALA A 49 3.14 7.42 6.03
N ALA A 50 4.31 8.07 6.14
CA ALA A 50 4.40 9.50 6.39
C ALA A 50 3.76 10.32 5.25
N LEU A 51 4.04 9.97 3.99
CA LEU A 51 3.41 10.58 2.83
C LEU A 51 1.89 10.38 2.83
N GLY A 52 1.42 9.17 3.16
CA GLY A 52 -0.01 8.87 3.27
C GLY A 52 -0.70 9.78 4.29
N VAL A 53 -0.09 10.00 5.46
CA VAL A 53 -0.61 10.92 6.48
C VAL A 53 -0.67 12.35 5.96
N VAL A 54 0.39 12.83 5.29
CA VAL A 54 0.42 14.19 4.72
C VAL A 54 -0.67 14.37 3.66
N ILE A 55 -0.85 13.38 2.77
CA ILE A 55 -1.90 13.41 1.73
C ILE A 55 -3.28 13.45 2.37
N VAL A 56 -3.56 12.58 3.34
CA VAL A 56 -4.85 12.55 4.04
C VAL A 56 -5.10 13.88 4.76
N TRP A 57 -4.06 14.47 5.36
CA TRP A 57 -4.16 15.78 6.02
C TRP A 57 -4.49 16.89 5.03
N LEU A 58 -3.83 16.94 3.86
CA LEU A 58 -4.09 17.93 2.81
C LEU A 58 -5.49 17.77 2.20
N LEU A 59 -5.96 16.55 1.96
CA LEU A 59 -7.29 16.30 1.38
C LEU A 59 -8.44 16.56 2.35
N ARG A 60 -8.18 16.50 3.66
CA ARG A 60 -9.17 16.77 4.72
C ARG A 60 -9.17 18.21 5.22
N ARG A 61 -8.18 19.01 4.83
CA ARG A 61 -8.08 20.43 5.20
C ARG A 61 -8.94 21.28 4.28
#